data_AF-A0A2A2G6T0-F1
#
_entry.id   AF-A0A2A2G6T0-F1
#
_cell.length_a   1.000
_cell.length_b   1.000
_cell.length_c   1.000
_cell.angle_alpha   90.00
_cell.angle_beta   90.00
_cell.angle_gamma   90.00
#
_symmetry.space_group_name_H-M   'P 1'
#
loop_
_entity.id
_entity.type
_entity.pdbx_description
1 polymer ?
#
loop_
_entity_poly.entity_id
_entity_poly.type
_entity_poly.pdbx_seq_one_letter_code
_entity_poly.pdbx_strand_id
1 'polypeptide(L)' 'MQTAAFDFLVDNNKPVLVELSYCFGQDGIPLKMGYWDSDLTFHKEKFNPYGWMVQSLIEESEYIY' A
#
# COMPACT_ATOMS: atom_id res chain seq x y z
N MET A 1 -10.28 -7.00 0.09
CA MET A 1 -8.81 -6.87 0.15
C MET A 1 -8.53 -5.46 0.67
N GLN A 2 -7.63 -5.26 1.64
CA GLN A 2 -7.25 -3.91 2.08
C GLN A 2 -6.28 -3.33 1.05
N THR A 3 -6.82 -2.68 0.03
CA THR A 3 -6.08 -2.19 -1.14
C THR A 3 -6.65 -0.86 -1.58
N ALA A 4 -5.77 0.10 -1.84
CA ALA A 4 -6.13 1.43 -2.31
C ALA A 4 -5.19 1.83 -3.45
N ALA A 5 -5.75 2.40 -4.51
CA ALA A 5 -5.05 3.05 -5.60
C ALA A 5 -5.36 4.54 -5.51
N PHE A 6 -4.32 5.35 -5.65
CA PHE A 6 -4.39 6.80 -5.54
C PHE A 6 -3.89 7.39 -6.86
N ASP A 7 -4.77 8.07 -7.58
CA ASP A 7 -4.35 8.87 -8.72
C ASP A 7 -4.17 10.30 -8.25
N PHE A 8 -2.97 10.84 -8.48
CA PHE A 8 -2.64 12.20 -8.10
C PHE A 8 -1.99 12.95 -9.27
N LEU A 9 -2.25 14.25 -9.31
CA LEU A 9 -1.61 15.18 -10.22
C LEU A 9 -0.63 16.05 -9.43
N VAL A 10 0.38 16.60 -10.12
CA VAL A 10 1.28 17.60 -9.53
C VAL A 10 0.89 18.96 -10.10
N ASP A 11 0.34 19.83 -9.25
CA ASP A 11 0.01 21.21 -9.58
C ASP A 11 0.92 22.16 -8.79
N ASN A 12 1.70 23.00 -9.46
CA ASN A 12 2.63 23.94 -8.83
C ASN A 12 3.52 23.29 -7.74
N ASN A 13 4.13 22.13 -8.05
CA ASN A 13 4.92 21.31 -7.13
C ASN A 13 4.16 20.77 -5.90
N LYS A 14 2.82 20.84 -5.91
CA LYS A 14 1.97 20.28 -4.87
C LYS A 14 1.23 19.06 -5.42
N PRO A 15 1.37 17.87 -4.80
CA PRO A 15 0.55 16.72 -5.17
C PRO A 15 -0.91 16.97 -4.77
N VAL A 16 -1.82 16.68 -5.69
CA VAL A 16 -3.27 16.80 -5.53
C VAL A 16 -3.89 15.43 -5.84
N LEU A 17 -4.57 14.84 -4.86
CA LEU A 17 -5.29 13.58 -5.03
C LEU A 17 -6.58 13.83 -5.83
N VAL A 18 -6.77 13.10 -6.93
CA VAL A 18 -7.93 13.25 -7.81
C VAL A 18 -8.86 12.05 -7.80
N GLU A 19 -8.34 10.85 -7.51
CA GLU A 19 -9.13 9.63 -7.37
C GLU A 19 -8.62 8.73 -6.25
N LEU A 20 -9.56 8.05 -5.58
CA LEU A 20 -9.30 6.94 -4.67
C LEU A 20 -10.14 5.74 -5.10
N SER A 21 -9.49 4.65 -5.47
CA SER A 21 -10.15 3.37 -5.76
C SER A 21 -9.82 2.37 -4.66
N TYR A 22 -10.83 1.89 -3.93
CA TYR A 22 -10.69 0.95 -2.81
C TYR A 22 -11.24 -0.44 -3.14
N CYS A 23 -10.71 -1.49 -2.50
CA CYS A 23 -11.19 -2.88 -2.58
C CYS A 23 -11.01 -3.58 -3.95
N PHE A 24 -9.97 -3.27 -4.72
CA PHE A 24 -9.67 -3.98 -5.96
C PHE A 24 -8.86 -5.27 -5.74
N GLY A 25 -8.90 -6.18 -6.71
CA GLY A 25 -8.12 -7.41 -6.69
C GLY A 25 -6.80 -7.25 -7.44
N GLN A 26 -5.73 -7.87 -6.93
CA GLN A 26 -4.43 -7.89 -7.59
C GLN A 26 -4.22 -9.22 -8.33
N ASP A 27 -3.80 -9.19 -9.59
CA ASP A 27 -3.50 -10.37 -10.43
C ASP A 27 -2.10 -10.98 -10.18
N GLY A 28 -1.45 -10.58 -9.08
CA GLY A 28 -0.17 -11.11 -8.62
C GLY A 28 1.08 -10.54 -9.32
N ILE A 29 0.93 -9.82 -10.44
CA ILE A 29 2.05 -9.14 -11.13
C ILE A 29 2.67 -8.04 -10.25
N PRO A 30 1.89 -7.14 -9.61
CA PRO A 30 2.50 -6.02 -8.91
C PRO A 30 3.17 -6.44 -7.59
N LEU A 31 2.90 -7.64 -7.07
CA LEU A 31 3.61 -8.22 -5.92
C LEU A 31 5.11 -8.47 -6.20
N LYS A 32 5.49 -8.47 -7.48
CA LYS A 32 6.86 -8.71 -7.95
C LYS A 32 7.59 -7.42 -8.34
N MET A 33 6.92 -6.27 -8.27
CA MET A 33 7.47 -4.99 -8.74
C MET A 33 8.24 -4.25 -7.64
N GLY A 34 8.14 -4.67 -6.37
CA GLY A 34 8.71 -3.97 -5.23
C GLY A 34 7.68 -3.15 -4.45
N TYR A 35 8.11 -2.51 -3.37
CA TYR A 35 7.27 -1.69 -2.50
C TYR A 35 8.04 -0.47 -1.96
N TRP A 36 7.30 0.55 -1.54
CA TRP A 36 7.84 1.71 -0.82
C TRP A 36 7.59 1.51 0.68
N ASP A 37 8.58 1.82 1.50
CA ASP A 37 8.43 1.85 2.96
C ASP A 37 8.00 3.24 3.48
N SER A 38 7.86 3.36 4.80
CA SER A 38 7.46 4.59 5.48
C SER A 38 8.44 5.75 5.32
N ASP A 39 9.71 5.46 5.01
CA ASP A 39 10.76 6.45 4.81
C ASP A 39 10.89 6.86 3.34
N LEU A 40 9.92 6.45 2.50
CA LEU A 40 9.93 6.64 1.05
C LEU A 40 11.18 6.02 0.40
N THR A 41 11.66 4.90 0.94
CA THR A 41 12.69 4.08 0.30
C THR A 41 12.05 2.97 -0.52
N PHE A 42 12.48 2.83 -1.77
CA PHE A 42 11.96 1.79 -2.67
C PHE A 42 12.77 0.49 -2.56
N HIS A 43 12.08 -0.59 -2.25
CA HIS A 43 12.61 -1.95 -2.18
C HIS A 43 12.19 -2.74 -3.41
N LYS A 44 13.16 -3.19 -4.22
CA LYS A 44 12.89 -3.98 -5.45
C LYS A 44 12.53 -5.44 -5.18
N GLU A 45 12.54 -5.86 -3.93
CA GLU A 45 12.34 -7.24 -3.53
C GLU A 45 10.87 -7.64 -3.65
N LYS A 46 10.62 -8.94 -3.82
CA LYS A 46 9.25 -9.44 -3.74
C LYS A 46 8.74 -9.26 -2.32
N PHE A 47 7.47 -8.94 -2.19
CA PHE A 47 6.83 -8.77 -0.89
C PHE A 47 5.52 -9.55 -0.81
N ASN A 48 5.07 -9.79 0.42
CA ASN A 48 3.82 -10.48 0.71
C ASN A 48 2.84 -9.52 1.43
N PRO A 49 2.07 -8.71 0.69
CA PRO A 49 1.15 -7.76 1.30
C PRO A 49 0.01 -8.44 2.05
N TYR A 50 -0.35 -9.68 1.68
CA TYR A 50 -1.35 -10.44 2.41
C TYR A 50 -0.87 -10.82 3.80
N GLY A 51 0.39 -11.24 3.92
CA GLY A 51 1.03 -11.47 5.21
C GLY A 51 1.04 -10.20 6.08
N TRP A 52 1.41 -9.06 5.48
CA TRP A 52 1.40 -7.78 6.19
C TRP A 52 0.01 -7.34 6.64
N MET A 53 -1.01 -7.48 5.78
CA MET A 53 -2.40 -7.18 6.15
C MET A 53 -2.85 -7.98 7.38
N VAL A 54 -2.47 -9.26 7.47
CA VAL A 54 -2.80 -10.09 8.64
C VAL A 54 -1.98 -9.67 9.86
N GLN A 55 -0.68 -9.43 9.70
CA GLN A 55 0.21 -9.00 10.77
C GLN A 55 -0.26 -7.69 11.41
N SER A 56 -0.65 -6.70 10.60
CA SER A 56 -1.15 -5.41 11.11
C SER A 56 -2.42 -5.56 11.94
N LEU A 57 -3.32 -6.48 11.56
CA LEU A 57 -4.52 -6.75 12.34
C LEU A 57 -4.20 -7.42 13.69
N ILE A 58 -3.19 -8.31 13.71
CA ILE A 58 -2.73 -8.94 14.96
C ILE A 58 -2.15 -7.86 15.88
N GLU A 59 -1.24 -7.02 15.38
CA GLU A 59 -0.61 -5.94 16.14
C GLU A 59 -1.65 -4.94 16.69
N GLU A 60 -2.63 -4.55 15.88
CA GLU A 60 -3.72 -3.69 16.32
C GLU A 60 -4.56 -4.36 17.41
N SER A 61 -4.85 -5.66 17.27
CA SER A 61 -5.61 -6.40 18.28
C SER A 61 -4.86 -6.54 19.60
N GLU A 62 -3.54 -6.73 19.57
CA GLU A 62 -2.70 -6.84 20.77
C GLU A 62 -2.53 -5.48 21.46
N TYR A 63 -2.48 -4.37 20.70
CA TYR A 63 -2.38 -3.03 21.27
C TYR A 63 -3.62 -2.59 22.06
N ILE A 64 -4.77 -3.22 21.80
CA ILE A 64 -6.04 -2.91 22.46
C ILE A 64 -6.20 -3.67 23.80
N TYR A 65 -5.31 -4.62 24.12
CA TYR A 65 -5.25 -5.37 25.38
C TYR A 65 -4.06 -4.96 26.25
#